data_AF-A0A520ZZP9-F1
#
_entry.id   AF-A0A520ZZP9-F1
#
_cell.length_a   1.000
_cell.length_b   1.000
_cell.length_c   1.000
_cell.angle_alpha   90.00
_cell.angle_beta   90.00
_cell.angle_gamma   90.00
#
_symmetry.space_group_name_H-M   'P 1'
#
loop_
_entity.id
_entity.type
_entity.pdbx_description
1 polymer ?
#
loop_
_entity_poly.entity_id
_entity_poly.type
_entity_poly.pdbx_seq_one_letter_code
_entity_poly.pdbx_strand_id
1 'polypeptide(L)' 'MSSHVNYAIIGSGMMGREHIQNISLLGDTQVAALFEPDREQLSLSASLAPHATIYHDLSDLIKDS' A
#
# COMPACT_ATOMS: atom_id res chain seq x y z
N MET A 1 22.84 -9.70 -4.09
CA MET A 1 21.54 -10.02 -3.49
C MET A 1 20.78 -8.72 -3.36
N SER A 2 19.72 -8.53 -4.15
CA SER A 2 18.83 -7.39 -3.94
C SER A 2 17.84 -7.76 -2.84
N SER A 3 17.74 -6.95 -1.79
CA SER A 3 16.73 -7.12 -0.75
C SER A 3 15.42 -6.54 -1.23
N HIS A 4 14.42 -7.40 -1.44
CA HIS A 4 13.08 -6.94 -1.83
C HIS A 4 12.46 -6.09 -0.71
N VAL A 5 11.96 -4.89 -1.04
CA VAL A 5 11.38 -3.95 -0.07
C VAL A 5 9.86 -3.95 -0.17
N ASN A 6 9.19 -4.26 0.94
CA ASN A 6 7.74 -4.17 1.08
C ASN A 6 7.35 -2.81 1.67
N TYR A 7 6.51 -2.07 0.95
CA TYR A 7 5.94 -0.81 1.40
C TYR A 7 4.53 -1.02 1.94
N ALA A 8 4.23 -0.36 3.07
CA ALA A 8 2.89 -0.15 3.55
C ALA A 8 2.48 1.31 3.29
N ILE A 9 1.28 1.55 2.76
CA ILE A 9 0.72 2.89 2.58
C ILE A 9 -0.38 3.12 3.60
N ILE A 10 -0.19 4.14 4.44
CA ILE A 10 -1.18 4.61 5.43
C ILE A 10 -1.76 5.93 4.89
N GLY A 11 -3.05 5.95 4.58
CA GLY A 11 -3.70 7.05 3.88
C GLY A 11 -3.43 6.98 2.37
N SER A 12 -4.25 6.21 1.65
CA SER A 12 -4.16 6.02 0.20
C SER A 12 -5.17 6.89 -0.56
N GLY A 13 -5.28 8.16 -0.21
CA GLY A 13 -6.04 9.15 -0.99
C GLY A 13 -5.40 9.44 -2.36
N MET A 14 -5.71 10.59 -2.95
CA MET A 14 -5.20 10.97 -4.29
C MET A 14 -3.67 10.90 -4.40
N MET A 15 -2.94 11.49 -3.46
CA MET A 15 -1.47 11.44 -3.42
C MET A 15 -0.94 10.03 -3.08
N GLY A 16 -1.63 9.29 -2.22
CA GLY A 16 -1.23 7.93 -1.87
C GLY A 16 -1.25 7.00 -3.08
N ARG A 17 -2.21 7.17 -3.99
CA ARG A 17 -2.25 6.46 -5.27
C ARG A 17 -1.09 6.80 -6.19
N GLU A 18 -0.69 8.07 -6.26
CA GLU A 18 0.51 8.47 -7.01
C GLU A 18 1.77 7.81 -6.43
N HIS A 19 1.89 7.73 -5.09
CA HIS A 19 2.97 7.01 -4.45
C HIS A 19 2.96 5.50 -4.76
N ILE A 20 1.81 4.84 -4.79
CA ILE A 20 1.68 3.42 -5.19
C ILE A 20 2.23 3.21 -6.62
N GLN A 21 1.86 4.09 -7.55
CA GLN A 21 2.34 4.04 -8.92
C GLN A 21 3.85 4.28 -9.01
N ASN A 22 4.37 5.28 -8.27
CA ASN A 22 5.80 5.58 -8.23
C ASN A 22 6.62 4.40 -7.67
N ILE A 23 6.14 3.74 -6.61
CA ILE A 23 6.80 2.57 -6.02
C ILE A 23 6.79 1.40 -7.01
N SER A 24 5.70 1.19 -7.75
CA SER A 24 5.58 0.11 -8.75
C SER A 24 6.59 0.23 -9.89
N LEU A 25 7.20 1.41 -10.08
CA LEU A 25 8.27 1.65 -11.06
C LEU A 25 9.66 1.33 -10.51
N LEU A 26 9.82 1.17 -9.20
CA LEU A 26 11.08 0.81 -8.56
C LEU A 26 11.30 -0.70 -8.64
N GLY A 27 12.51 -1.11 -9.08
CA GLY A 27 12.91 -2.52 -9.07
C GLY A 27 13.03 -3.06 -7.66
N ASP A 28 12.73 -4.36 -7.49
CA ASP A 28 12.81 -5.08 -6.21
C ASP A 28 11.98 -4.45 -5.07
N THR A 29 10.84 -3.86 -5.41
CA THR A 29 9.90 -3.34 -4.40
C THR A 29 8.45 -3.70 -4.73
N GLN A 30 7.58 -3.63 -3.74
CA GLN A 30 6.13 -3.71 -3.92
C GLN A 30 5.39 -2.97 -2.82
N VAL A 31 4.15 -2.55 -3.09
CA VAL A 31 3.20 -2.15 -2.06
C VAL A 31 2.50 -3.40 -1.55
N ALA A 32 2.84 -3.82 -0.33
CA ALA A 32 2.37 -5.06 0.28
C ALA A 32 1.20 -4.84 1.25
N ALA A 33 0.97 -3.61 1.70
CA ALA A 33 -0.09 -3.29 2.65
C ALA A 33 -0.72 -1.92 2.38
N LEU A 34 -2.04 -1.82 2.57
CA LEU A 34 -2.81 -0.58 2.49
C LEU A 34 -3.65 -0.40 3.75
N PHE A 35 -3.67 0.83 4.28
CA PHE A 35 -4.65 1.28 5.26
C PHE A 35 -5.28 2.58 4.77
N GLU A 36 -6.60 2.60 4.61
CA GLU A 36 -7.37 3.78 4.22
C GLU A 36 -8.78 3.70 4.84
N PRO A 37 -9.18 4.66 5.70
CA PRO A 37 -10.49 4.65 6.35
C PRO A 37 -11.65 4.94 5.38
N ASP A 38 -11.41 5.68 4.29
CA ASP A 38 -12.44 5.94 3.29
C ASP A 38 -12.57 4.77 2.30
N ARG A 39 -13.76 4.17 2.23
CA ARG A 39 -14.00 2.98 1.39
C ARG A 39 -13.84 3.24 -0.10
N GLU A 40 -14.19 4.43 -0.58
CA GLU A 40 -14.06 4.76 -2.00
C GLU A 40 -12.58 4.96 -2.37
N GLN A 41 -11.83 5.70 -1.55
CA GLN A 41 -10.40 5.87 -1.74
C GLN A 41 -9.64 4.54 -1.63
N LEU A 42 -10.05 3.67 -0.70
CA LEU A 42 -9.48 2.33 -0.55
C LEU A 42 -9.71 1.49 -1.81
N SER A 43 -10.93 1.47 -2.35
CA SER A 43 -11.23 0.72 -3.58
C SER A 43 -10.39 1.19 -4.76
N LEU A 44 -10.22 2.51 -4.92
CA LEU A 44 -9.37 3.07 -5.98
C LEU A 44 -7.91 2.66 -5.79
N SER A 45 -7.43 2.61 -4.56
CA SER A 45 -6.02 2.31 -4.26
C SER A 45 -5.70 0.83 -4.33
N ALA A 46 -6.61 -0.03 -3.87
CA ALA A 46 -6.50 -1.47 -4.00
C ALA A 46 -6.40 -1.90 -5.47
N SER A 47 -7.05 -1.19 -6.39
CA SER A 47 -6.92 -1.44 -7.84
C SER A 47 -5.50 -1.20 -8.37
N LEU A 48 -4.71 -0.36 -7.71
CA LEU A 48 -3.32 -0.05 -8.07
C LEU A 48 -2.29 -0.95 -7.38
N ALA A 49 -2.67 -1.62 -6.29
CA ALA A 49 -1.83 -2.56 -5.56
C ALA A 49 -2.61 -3.87 -5.27
N PRO A 50 -2.87 -4.70 -6.31
CA PRO A 50 -3.74 -5.87 -6.19
C PRO A 50 -3.21 -6.96 -5.26
N HIS A 51 -1.91 -6.91 -4.93
CA HIS A 51 -1.25 -7.85 -4.02
C HIS A 51 -1.20 -7.35 -2.57
N ALA A 52 -1.66 -6.11 -2.30
CA ALA A 52 -1.59 -5.53 -0.98
C ALA A 52 -2.66 -6.11 -0.05
N THR A 53 -2.26 -6.47 1.17
CA THR A 53 -3.19 -6.78 2.25
C THR A 53 -3.85 -5.48 2.72
N ILE A 54 -5.17 -5.51 2.86
CA ILE A 54 -5.94 -4.37 3.36
C ILE A 54 -6.09 -4.48 4.87
N TYR A 55 -5.71 -3.42 5.58
CA TYR A 55 -5.89 -3.30 7.02
C TYR A 55 -6.94 -2.23 7.31
N HIS A 56 -7.76 -2.49 8.33
CA HIS A 56 -8.79 -1.57 8.82
C HIS A 56 -8.44 -0.98 10.19
N ASP A 57 -7.34 -1.42 10.79
CA ASP A 57 -6.75 -0.85 12.01
C ASP A 57 -5.24 -0.67 11.81
N LEU A 58 -4.72 0.46 12.29
CA LEU A 58 -3.30 0.77 12.15
C LEU A 58 -2.42 -0.13 13.02
N SER A 59 -2.93 -0.54 14.19
CA SER A 59 -2.20 -1.44 15.10
C SER A 59 -2.03 -2.82 14.49
N ASP A 60 -3.04 -3.30 13.76
CA ASP A 60 -2.97 -4.58 13.06
C ASP A 60 -1.93 -4.54 11.93
N LEU A 61 -1.89 -3.43 11.16
CA LEU A 61 -0.87 -3.21 10.13
C LEU A 61 0.55 -3.22 10.71
N ILE A 62 0.79 -2.49 11.80
CA ILE A 62 2.13 -2.35 12.41
C ILE A 62 2.60 -3.67 13.06
N LYS A 63 1.68 -4.52 13.51
CA LYS A 63 2.04 -5.83 14.10
C LYS A 63 2.40 -6.89 13.05
N ASP A 64 1.94 -6.71 11.82
CA ASP A 64 2.13 -7.64 10.70
C ASP A 64 3.32 -7.26 9.79
N SER A 65 4.05 -6.20 10.14
CA SER A 65 5.19 -5.66 9.37
C SER A 65 6.55 -6.17 9.83
#